data_AF-A0A927BG38-F1
#
_entry.id   AF-A0A927BG38-F1
#
_cell.length_a   1.000
_cell.length_b   1.000
_cell.length_c   1.000
_cell.angle_alpha   90.00
_cell.angle_beta   90.00
_cell.angle_gamma   90.00
#
_symmetry.space_group_name_H-M   'P 1'
#
loop_
_entity.id
_entity.type
_entity.pdbx_description
1 polymer ?
#
loop_
_entity_poly.entity_id
_entity_poly.type
_entity_poly.pdbx_seq_one_letter_code
_entity_poly.pdbx_strand_id
1 'polypeptide(L)' 'MKELGLGLLIIGLISLVLPLINPNVHYVFLSWINKWGPSVAWGIRGGITLLGLVLWLGFKNRD' A
#
# COMPACT_ATOMS: atom_id res chain seq x y z
N MET A 1 -4.41 1.59 18.38
CA MET A 1 -5.25 1.37 17.18
C MET A 1 -5.05 2.45 16.11
N LYS A 2 -4.99 3.74 16.45
CA LYS A 2 -4.62 4.83 15.53
C LYS A 2 -3.22 4.63 14.89
N GLU A 3 -2.23 4.23 15.68
CA GLU A 3 -0.85 4.00 15.22
C GLU A 3 -0.74 2.81 14.24
N LEU A 4 -1.57 1.77 14.41
CA LEU A 4 -1.63 0.64 13.49
C LEU A 4 -2.23 1.04 12.14
N GLY A 5 -3.30 1.85 12.14
CA GLY A 5 -3.88 2.40 10.90
C GLY A 5 -2.94 3.37 10.19
N LEU A 6 -2.23 4.21 10.95
CA LEU A 6 -1.25 5.14 10.41
C LEU A 6 -0.02 4.41 9.86
N GLY A 7 0.45 3.35 10.54
CA GLY A 7 1.51 2.46 10.04
C GLY A 7 1.12 1.74 8.75
N LEU A 8 -0.10 1.19 8.66
CA LEU A 8 -0.63 0.58 7.44
C LEU A 8 -0.75 1.59 6.29
N LEU A 9 -1.19 2.81 6.59
CA LEU A 9 -1.28 3.89 5.60
C LEU A 9 0.11 4.27 5.09
N ILE A 10 1.10 4.46 5.97
CA ILE A 10 2.49 4.76 5.58
C ILE A 10 3.08 3.62 4.74
N ILE A 11 2.91 2.36 5.15
CA ILE A 11 3.40 1.20 4.38
C ILE A 11 2.73 1.12 3.01
N GLY A 12 1.42 1.35 2.93
CA GLY A 12 0.68 1.41 1.67
C GLY A 12 1.15 2.56 0.78
N LEU A 13 1.42 3.74 1.35
CA LEU A 13 1.91 4.90 0.61
C LEU A 13 3.33 4.67 0.07
N ILE A 14 4.22 4.12 0.92
CA ILE A 14 5.59 3.74 0.55
C ILE A 14 5.55 2.68 -0.57
N SER A 15 4.65 1.69 -0.49
CA SER A 15 4.47 0.67 -1.54
C SER A 15 3.98 1.25 -2.88
N LEU A 16 3.24 2.36 -2.84
CA LEU A 16 2.77 3.10 -4.02
C LEU A 16 3.86 3.99 -4.61
N VAL A 17 4.62 4.68 -3.76
CA VAL A 17 5.66 5.66 -4.14
C VAL A 17 6.97 5.00 -4.58
N LEU A 18 7.36 3.87 -3.98
CA LEU A 18 8.59 3.18 -4.37
C LEU A 18 8.70 2.83 -5.86
N PRO A 19 7.68 2.24 -6.51
CA PRO A 19 7.76 1.95 -7.93
C PRO A 19 7.77 3.21 -8.82
N LEU A 20 7.37 4.38 -8.31
CA LEU A 20 7.48 5.66 -9.01
C LEU A 20 8.92 6.20 -8.98
N ILE A 21 9.61 6.07 -7.85
CA ILE A 21 11.01 6.52 -7.71
C ILE A 21 11.96 5.51 -8.33
N ASN A 22 11.64 4.22 -8.19
CA ASN A 22 12.54 3.15 -8.59
C ASN A 22 11.75 1.90 -9.01
N PRO A 23 11.37 1.78 -10.29
CA PRO A 23 10.53 0.67 -10.79
C PRO A 23 11.20 -0.70 -10.64
N ASN A 24 12.53 -0.74 -10.46
CA ASN A 24 13.31 -1.95 -10.24
C ASN A 24 13.41 -2.37 -8.77
N VAL A 25 12.86 -1.59 -7.81
CA VAL A 25 12.83 -2.02 -6.40
C VAL A 25 11.69 -3.01 -6.22
N HIS A 26 12.03 -4.28 -6.43
CA HIS A 26 11.17 -5.40 -6.14
C HIS A 26 11.28 -5.68 -4.64
N TYR A 27 10.27 -5.27 -3.87
CA TYR A 27 10.06 -5.89 -2.56
C TYR A 27 10.01 -7.41 -2.79
N VAL A 28 10.77 -8.19 -2.01
CA VAL A 28 10.83 -9.66 -2.15
C VAL A 28 9.42 -10.27 -2.08
N PHE A 29 8.51 -9.65 -1.31
CA PHE A 29 7.10 -10.02 -1.21
C PHE A 29 6.21 -9.54 -2.37
N LEU A 30 6.65 -8.62 -3.24
CA LEU A 30 5.88 -8.11 -4.38
C LEU A 30 6.32 -8.70 -5.73
N SER A 31 7.46 -9.42 -5.78
CA SER A 31 7.96 -10.02 -7.02
C SER A 31 6.97 -11.02 -7.64
N TRP A 32 6.20 -11.75 -6.81
CA TRP A 32 5.18 -12.68 -7.29
C TRP A 32 4.03 -11.97 -8.02
N ILE A 33 3.70 -10.74 -7.63
CA ILE A 33 2.58 -9.96 -8.19
C ILE A 33 2.91 -9.50 -9.62
N ASN A 34 4.20 -9.32 -9.93
CA ASN A 34 4.63 -9.02 -11.30
C ASN A 34 4.31 -10.16 -12.28
N LYS A 35 4.12 -11.41 -11.80
CA LYS A 35 3.68 -12.52 -12.67
C LYS A 35 2.22 -12.41 -13.13
N TRP A 36 1.41 -11.63 -12.43
CA TRP A 36 0.00 -11.41 -12.74
C TRP A 36 -0.22 -10.23 -13.70
N GLY A 37 0.87 -9.58 -14.09
CA GLY A 37 0.86 -8.43 -14.97
C GLY A 37 0.77 -7.09 -14.23
N PRO A 38 1.17 -6.01 -14.91
CA PRO A 38 1.31 -4.68 -14.31
C PRO A 38 -0.03 -4.13 -13.77
N SER A 39 -1.16 -4.42 -14.42
CA SER A 39 -2.48 -3.94 -13.98
C SER A 39 -2.89 -4.50 -12.62
N VAL A 40 -2.62 -5.79 -12.37
CA VAL A 40 -2.94 -6.44 -11.08
C VAL A 40 -2.01 -5.94 -9.98
N ALA A 41 -0.72 -5.74 -10.28
CA ALA A 41 0.24 -5.18 -9.35
C ALA A 41 -0.14 -3.75 -8.89
N TRP A 42 -0.60 -2.90 -9.81
CA TRP A 42 -1.13 -1.58 -9.48
C TRP A 42 -2.44 -1.65 -8.70
N GLY A 43 -3.33 -2.59 -9.01
CA GLY A 43 -4.56 -2.83 -8.26
C GLY A 43 -4.31 -3.19 -6.80
N ILE A 44 -3.33 -4.06 -6.53
CA ILE A 44 -2.97 -4.46 -5.15
C ILE A 44 -2.31 -3.32 -4.39
N ARG A 45 -1.39 -2.57 -5.03
CA ARG A 45 -0.77 -1.38 -4.41
C ARG A 45 -1.82 -0.33 -4.06
N GLY A 46 -2.67 0.02 -5.03
CA GLY A 46 -3.78 0.95 -4.82
C GLY A 46 -4.75 0.46 -3.75
N GLY A 47 -5.08 -0.85 -3.75
CA GLY A 47 -5.96 -1.47 -2.77
C GLY A 47 -5.43 -1.40 -1.34
N ILE A 48 -4.14 -1.67 -1.12
CA ILE A 48 -3.50 -1.57 0.20
C ILE A 48 -3.48 -0.11 0.67
N THR A 49 -3.18 0.85 -0.20
CA THR A 49 -3.21 2.28 0.16
C THR A 49 -4.63 2.74 0.49
N LEU A 50 -5.64 2.35 -0.29
CA LEU A 50 -7.05 2.66 -0.02
C LEU A 50 -7.53 2.02 1.29
N LEU A 51 -7.18 0.76 1.54
CA LEU A 51 -7.48 0.09 2.80
C LEU A 51 -6.85 0.80 4.00
N GLY A 52 -5.57 1.19 3.88
CA GLY A 52 -4.87 1.99 4.89
C GLY A 52 -5.55 3.35 5.14
N LEU A 53 -6.00 4.03 4.08
CA LEU A 53 -6.74 5.29 4.16
C LEU A 53 -8.09 5.12 4.86
N VAL A 54 -8.87 4.09 4.49
CA VAL A 54 -10.18 3.79 5.09
C VAL A 54 -10.05 3.42 6.56
N LEU A 55 -9.06 2.60 6.92
CA LEU A 55 -8.74 2.26 8.31
C LEU A 55 -8.34 3.52 9.09
N TRP A 56 -7.49 4.37 8.52
CA TRP A 56 -7.09 5.63 9.18
C TRP A 56 -8.28 6.57 9.40
N LEU A 57 -9.15 6.76 8.41
CA LEU A 57 -10.37 7.57 8.54
C LEU A 57 -11.34 6.97 9.58
N GLY A 58 -11.54 5.65 9.55
CA GLY A 58 -12.42 4.95 10.49
C GLY A 58 -11.94 5.01 11.94
N PHE A 59 -10.64 4.95 12.18
CA PHE A 59 -10.06 5.10 13.52
C PHE A 59 -9.85 6.56 13.93
N LYS A 60 -9.71 7.49 12.98
CA LYS A 60 -9.65 8.93 13.26
C LYS A 60 -10.98 9.46 13.78
N ASN A 61 -12.10 8.90 13.32
CA ASN A 61 -13.45 9.33 13.69
C ASN A 61 -13.99 8.69 14.99
N ARG A 62 -13.12 8.07 15.81
CA ARG A 62 -13.45 7.51 17.13
C ARG A 62 -12.77 8.26 18.28
N ASP A 63 -12.23 9.45 18.01
CA ASP A 63 -11.75 10.41 19.00
C ASP A 63 -12.84 11.46 19.27
#